data_AF-A0A9X3X4C4-F1
#
_entry.id   AF-A0A9X3X4C4-F1
#
_cell.length_a   1.000
_cell.length_b   1.000
_cell.length_c   1.000
_cell.angle_alpha   90.00
_cell.angle_beta   90.00
_cell.angle_gamma   90.00
#
_symmetry.space_group_name_H-M   'P 1'
#
loop_
_entity.id
_entity.type
_entity.pdbx_description
1 polymer ?
#
loop_
_entity_poly.entity_id
_entity_poly.type
_entity_poly.pdbx_seq_one_letter_code
_entity_poly.pdbx_strand_id
1 'polypeptide(L)'
;MLTLLRWTAPLLLFATTAACAEPATPCIISSEPYFARYDVVSQTGIPCSARLGEDVGLEVYPGASGGAPTIAVQSQALKNLWFEAKFNGKDLGDQRAYALGDFAESAGPDGICRAGDLAPAEIDLPPTQIFDDLGNPFFVGGGHVRETWRNLAMYVAPEVPGVRFAAELEVEDLTQGCTVKYTVAALSPSAYCGEFGDFTDLPKDVFCSPVPTQTFAGLHPGSGIDPRIATRCDEATLRCVLVGDPLDPL
;
A
#
# COMPACT_ATOMS: atom_id res chain seq x y z
N MET A 1 -45.13 -55.89 48.10
CA MET A 1 -44.09 -55.72 47.07
C MET A 1 -44.39 -54.39 46.38
N LEU A 2 -43.79 -53.29 46.86
CA LEU A 2 -44.10 -51.92 46.42
C LEU A 2 -43.11 -51.51 45.32
N THR A 3 -43.61 -51.22 44.13
CA THR A 3 -42.83 -50.78 42.97
C THR A 3 -42.75 -49.25 42.96
N LEU A 4 -41.58 -48.69 43.28
CA LEU A 4 -41.31 -47.25 43.23
C LEU A 4 -40.97 -46.84 41.78
N LEU A 5 -41.91 -46.18 41.09
CA LEU A 5 -41.66 -45.47 39.84
C LEU A 5 -40.89 -44.17 40.12
N ARG A 6 -39.61 -44.12 39.78
CA ARG A 6 -38.81 -42.88 39.77
C ARG A 6 -39.10 -42.11 38.48
N TRP A 7 -39.72 -40.94 38.62
CA TRP A 7 -39.84 -39.95 37.56
C TRP A 7 -38.49 -39.23 37.39
N THR A 8 -37.78 -39.51 36.30
CA THR A 8 -36.64 -38.71 35.85
C THR A 8 -37.17 -37.56 35.00
N ALA A 9 -37.26 -36.37 35.59
CA ALA A 9 -37.50 -35.14 34.85
C ALA A 9 -36.26 -34.78 34.02
N PRO A 10 -36.37 -34.56 32.69
CA PRO A 10 -35.25 -34.09 31.88
C PRO A 10 -34.97 -32.63 32.22
N LEU A 11 -33.81 -32.37 32.84
CA LEU A 11 -33.24 -31.02 32.93
C LEU A 11 -32.83 -30.59 31.52
N LEU A 12 -33.70 -29.83 30.83
CA LEU A 12 -33.31 -29.07 29.65
C LEU A 12 -32.36 -27.95 30.10
N LEU A 13 -31.05 -28.20 30.02
CA LEU A 13 -30.04 -27.15 30.05
C LEU A 13 -30.23 -26.32 28.77
N PHE A 14 -30.94 -25.20 28.88
CA PHE A 14 -30.84 -24.13 27.90
C PHE A 14 -29.43 -23.56 28.02
N ALA A 15 -28.49 -24.13 27.25
CA ALA A 15 -27.27 -23.44 26.89
C ALA A 15 -27.69 -22.23 26.08
N THR A 16 -27.95 -21.11 26.76
CA THR A 16 -27.95 -19.80 26.13
C THR A 16 -26.56 -19.66 25.56
N THR A 17 -26.42 -19.94 24.26
CA THR A 17 -25.25 -19.58 23.48
C THR A 17 -25.17 -18.07 23.53
N ALA A 18 -24.56 -17.54 24.60
CA ALA A 18 -24.00 -16.22 24.58
C ALA A 18 -22.96 -16.28 23.46
N ALA A 19 -23.39 -15.93 22.25
CA ALA A 19 -22.51 -15.69 21.14
C ALA A 19 -21.65 -14.51 21.59
N CYS A 20 -20.50 -14.81 22.18
CA CYS A 20 -19.49 -13.81 22.46
C CYS A 20 -19.16 -13.21 21.10
N ALA A 21 -19.57 -11.97 20.88
CA ALA A 21 -19.13 -11.22 19.72
C ALA A 21 -17.60 -11.22 19.76
N GLU A 22 -16.97 -11.78 18.74
CA GLU A 22 -15.52 -11.74 18.62
C GLU A 22 -15.09 -10.27 18.59
N PRO A 23 -14.04 -9.88 19.35
CA PRO A 23 -13.56 -8.51 19.31
C PRO A 23 -13.16 -8.14 17.88
N ALA A 24 -13.45 -6.91 17.48
CA ALA A 24 -13.09 -6.42 16.16
C ALA A 24 -11.57 -6.51 15.95
N THR A 25 -11.15 -6.93 14.75
CA THR A 25 -9.72 -7.05 14.41
C THR A 25 -9.09 -5.65 14.40
N PRO A 26 -7.98 -5.42 15.12
CA PRO A 26 -7.32 -4.12 15.10
C PRO A 26 -6.74 -3.81 13.72
N CYS A 27 -6.79 -2.55 13.30
CA CYS A 27 -6.24 -2.12 12.02
C CYS A 27 -4.71 -1.98 12.08
N ILE A 28 -4.03 -3.11 11.90
CA ILE A 28 -2.57 -3.20 11.86
C ILE A 28 -2.14 -3.28 10.40
N ILE A 29 -1.11 -2.52 10.05
CA ILE A 29 -0.49 -2.53 8.73
C ILE A 29 0.84 -3.29 8.76
N SER A 30 1.27 -3.82 7.62
CA SER A 30 2.65 -4.31 7.47
C SER A 30 3.66 -3.17 7.71
N SER A 31 4.76 -3.49 8.39
CA SER A 31 5.91 -2.59 8.55
C SER A 31 6.85 -2.59 7.36
N GLU A 32 6.65 -3.50 6.40
CA GLU A 32 7.46 -3.61 5.19
C GLU A 32 6.89 -2.73 4.06
N PRO A 33 7.72 -2.30 3.09
CA PRO A 33 7.25 -1.52 1.95
C PRO A 33 6.24 -2.31 1.12
N TYR A 34 5.25 -1.60 0.59
CA TYR A 34 4.30 -2.15 -0.39
C TYR A 34 4.81 -1.88 -1.78
N PHE A 35 4.57 -2.78 -2.72
CA PHE A 35 4.55 -2.43 -4.14
C PHE A 35 3.13 -2.12 -4.56
N ALA A 36 2.88 -0.90 -5.05
CA ALA A 36 1.58 -0.47 -5.56
C ALA A 36 1.58 -0.53 -7.09
N ARG A 37 0.75 -1.41 -7.66
CA ARG A 37 0.44 -1.44 -9.09
C ARG A 37 -0.61 -0.38 -9.40
N TYR A 38 -0.41 0.33 -10.50
CA TYR A 38 -1.32 1.37 -10.96
C TYR A 38 -1.95 1.00 -12.28
N ASP A 39 -3.27 1.04 -12.33
CA ASP A 39 -4.03 0.93 -13.57
C ASP A 39 -4.64 2.29 -13.90
N VAL A 40 -4.32 2.81 -15.08
CA VAL A 40 -4.76 4.15 -15.51
C VAL A 40 -6.27 4.13 -15.77
N VAL A 41 -7.00 4.98 -15.05
CA VAL A 41 -8.44 5.20 -15.23
C VAL A 41 -8.68 6.30 -16.27
N SER A 42 -7.97 7.42 -16.15
CA SER A 42 -8.12 8.56 -17.06
C SER A 42 -6.88 9.44 -17.04
N GLN A 43 -6.64 10.14 -18.15
CA GLN A 43 -5.56 11.12 -18.27
C GLN A 43 -6.06 12.37 -19.00
N THR A 44 -5.69 13.54 -18.51
CA THR A 44 -6.05 14.84 -19.08
C THR A 44 -4.85 15.78 -19.12
N GLY A 45 -4.83 16.71 -20.08
CA GLY A 45 -3.74 17.68 -20.25
C GLY A 45 -2.66 17.22 -21.23
N ILE A 46 -1.44 17.76 -21.07
CA ILE A 46 -0.26 17.28 -21.82
C ILE A 46 0.02 15.81 -21.42
N PRO A 47 0.54 14.94 -22.31
CA PRO A 47 0.81 13.56 -21.94
C PRO A 47 1.82 13.42 -20.77
N CYS A 48 1.31 13.27 -19.55
CA CYS A 48 2.04 12.76 -18.40
C CYS A 48 2.67 11.39 -18.72
N SER A 49 3.86 11.14 -18.19
CA SER A 49 4.40 9.79 -18.09
C SER A 49 3.57 8.99 -17.08
N ALA A 50 2.63 8.19 -17.59
CA ALA A 50 1.83 7.30 -16.74
C ALA A 50 2.75 6.32 -16.00
N ARG A 51 2.50 6.15 -14.70
CA ARG A 51 3.24 5.23 -13.84
C ARG A 51 2.57 3.85 -13.89
N LEU A 52 3.37 2.80 -14.00
CA LEU A 52 2.86 1.40 -13.97
C LEU A 52 2.78 0.86 -12.53
N GLY A 53 3.60 1.40 -11.63
CA GLY A 53 3.62 1.08 -10.22
C GLY A 53 4.90 1.57 -9.56
N GLU A 54 4.93 1.55 -8.24
CA GLU A 54 6.10 1.96 -7.44
C GLU A 54 6.03 1.39 -6.01
N ASP A 55 7.15 1.51 -5.29
CA ASP A 55 7.15 1.25 -3.85
C ASP A 55 6.38 2.37 -3.12
N VAL A 56 5.52 1.98 -2.18
CA VAL A 56 4.72 2.88 -1.35
C VAL A 56 4.96 2.55 0.12
N GLY A 57 5.27 3.59 0.90
CA GLY A 57 5.35 3.51 2.35
C GLY A 57 4.00 3.81 2.97
N LEU A 58 3.61 3.00 3.96
CA LEU A 58 2.50 3.27 4.86
C LEU A 58 3.03 3.34 6.29
N GLU A 59 2.53 4.30 7.06
CA GLU A 59 2.78 4.39 8.50
C GLU A 59 1.51 4.79 9.23
N VAL A 60 1.15 4.06 10.28
CA VAL A 60 0.02 4.42 11.16
C VAL A 60 0.56 5.06 12.43
N TYR A 61 0.08 6.27 12.73
CA TYR A 61 0.40 6.96 13.96
C TYR A 61 -0.75 6.81 14.97
N PRO A 62 -0.45 6.46 16.24
CA PRO A 62 -1.48 6.40 17.26
C PRO A 62 -2.06 7.80 17.51
N GLY A 63 -3.36 7.87 17.74
CA GLY A 63 -4.01 9.14 18.04
C GLY A 63 -3.58 9.71 19.39
N ALA A 64 -3.39 11.03 19.44
CA ALA A 64 -3.04 11.71 20.69
C ALA A 64 -4.21 11.63 21.69
N SER A 65 -3.92 11.22 22.94
CA SER A 65 -4.87 11.27 24.06
C SER A 65 -6.23 10.59 23.80
N GLY A 66 -6.24 9.49 23.06
CA GLY A 66 -7.47 8.76 22.71
C GLY A 66 -8.20 9.29 21.47
N GLY A 67 -7.54 10.15 20.68
CA GLY A 67 -7.99 10.46 19.32
C GLY A 67 -7.89 9.25 18.38
N ALA A 68 -8.54 9.35 17.23
CA ALA A 68 -8.42 8.33 16.18
C ALA A 68 -6.95 8.23 15.69
N PRO A 69 -6.48 7.02 15.33
CA PRO A 69 -5.19 6.89 14.67
C PRO A 69 -5.22 7.59 13.30
N THR A 70 -4.05 7.97 12.82
CA THR A 70 -3.88 8.53 11.47
C THR A 70 -2.99 7.63 10.64
N ILE A 71 -3.13 7.70 9.32
CA ILE A 71 -2.29 6.97 8.37
C ILE A 71 -1.61 7.95 7.42
N ALA A 72 -0.30 7.77 7.23
CA ALA A 72 0.46 8.42 6.18
C ALA A 72 0.72 7.47 5.01
N VAL A 73 0.59 8.01 3.79
CA VAL A 73 0.86 7.31 2.52
C VAL A 73 1.92 8.08 1.75
N GLN A 74 3.04 7.43 1.43
CA GLN A 74 4.16 8.05 0.71
C GLN A 74 4.52 7.25 -0.54
N SER A 75 4.39 7.87 -1.72
CA SER A 75 4.93 7.33 -2.96
C SER A 75 6.46 7.48 -3.02
N GLN A 76 7.13 6.55 -3.69
CA GLN A 76 8.56 6.65 -3.93
C GLN A 76 8.91 7.85 -4.82
N ALA A 77 8.03 8.23 -5.76
CA ALA A 77 8.19 9.40 -6.63
C ALA A 77 8.25 10.71 -5.84
N LEU A 78 7.29 10.98 -4.96
CA LEU A 78 7.32 12.20 -4.12
C LEU A 78 8.47 12.15 -3.11
N LYS A 79 8.77 10.98 -2.55
CA LYS A 79 9.94 10.79 -1.68
C LYS A 79 11.25 11.18 -2.39
N ASN A 80 11.42 10.74 -3.65
CA ASN A 80 12.59 11.08 -4.46
C ASN A 80 12.70 12.58 -4.71
N LEU A 81 11.59 13.24 -5.08
CA LEU A 81 11.57 14.70 -5.28
C LEU A 81 11.92 15.46 -4.00
N TRP A 82 11.35 15.04 -2.87
CA TRP A 82 11.66 15.64 -1.56
C TRP A 82 13.13 15.43 -1.18
N PHE A 83 13.66 14.23 -1.40
CA PHE A 83 15.06 13.92 -1.11
C PHE A 83 16.01 14.73 -2.00
N GLU A 84 15.72 14.84 -3.30
CA GLU A 84 16.47 15.68 -4.24
C GLU A 84 16.48 17.14 -3.79
N ALA A 85 15.32 17.68 -3.40
CA ALA A 85 15.21 19.05 -2.90
C ALA A 85 16.11 19.28 -1.68
N LYS A 86 16.04 18.37 -0.69
CA LYS A 86 16.85 18.46 0.53
C LYS A 86 18.33 18.29 0.26
N PHE A 87 18.70 17.37 -0.63
CA PHE A 87 20.09 17.16 -1.04
C PHE A 87 20.68 18.42 -1.71
N ASN A 88 19.86 19.15 -2.47
CA ASN A 88 20.23 20.42 -3.10
C ASN A 88 20.06 21.65 -2.20
N GLY A 89 19.88 21.45 -0.88
CA GLY A 89 19.76 22.54 0.10
C GLY A 89 18.52 23.41 -0.07
N LYS A 90 17.47 22.91 -0.72
CA LYS A 90 16.20 23.63 -0.89
C LYS A 90 15.38 23.55 0.40
N ASP A 91 14.83 24.69 0.79
CA ASP A 91 13.81 24.74 1.83
C ASP A 91 12.45 24.45 1.20
N LEU A 92 11.73 23.49 1.78
CA LEU A 92 10.41 23.07 1.34
C LEU A 92 9.31 23.57 2.31
N GLY A 93 9.68 24.30 3.37
CA GLY A 93 8.73 24.75 4.39
C GLY A 93 7.92 23.57 4.95
N ASP A 94 6.59 23.73 4.93
CA ASP A 94 5.63 22.74 5.44
C ASP A 94 5.15 21.74 4.37
N GLN A 95 5.72 21.74 3.16
CA GLN A 95 5.39 20.77 2.12
C GLN A 95 5.71 19.34 2.57
N ARG A 96 4.85 18.38 2.19
CA ARG A 96 4.95 16.99 2.61
C ARG A 96 4.98 16.06 1.42
N ALA A 97 5.90 15.11 1.45
CA ALA A 97 6.01 14.01 0.50
C ALA A 97 5.09 12.82 0.85
N TYR A 98 4.04 13.05 1.65
CA TYR A 98 3.11 12.02 2.07
C TYR A 98 1.72 12.62 2.28
N ALA A 99 0.70 11.83 1.96
CA ALA A 99 -0.69 12.15 2.26
C ALA A 99 -1.00 11.68 3.68
N LEU A 100 -1.85 12.42 4.41
CA LEU A 100 -2.14 12.13 5.83
C LEU A 100 -3.63 12.31 6.12
N GLY A 101 -4.23 11.37 6.84
CA GLY A 101 -5.61 11.51 7.32
C GLY A 101 -5.97 10.48 8.37
N ASP A 102 -7.22 10.51 8.80
CA ASP A 102 -7.75 9.61 9.83
C ASP A 102 -7.72 8.14 9.35
N PHE A 103 -7.55 7.21 10.29
CA PHE A 103 -7.58 5.78 10.04
C PHE A 103 -8.47 5.08 11.06
N ALA A 104 -9.10 3.98 10.64
CA ALA A 104 -9.89 3.16 11.55
C ALA A 104 -9.00 2.50 12.61
N GLU A 105 -9.47 2.43 13.86
CA GLU A 105 -8.78 1.67 14.93
C GLU A 105 -9.02 0.16 14.79
N SER A 106 -10.17 -0.23 14.26
CA SER A 106 -10.56 -1.62 14.06
C SER A 106 -11.27 -1.83 12.74
N ALA A 107 -11.10 -3.01 12.16
CA ALA A 107 -11.71 -3.41 10.91
C ALA A 107 -13.23 -3.44 11.03
N GLY A 108 -13.91 -3.16 9.91
CA GLY A 108 -15.35 -3.36 9.81
C GLY A 108 -15.74 -4.84 9.85
N PRO A 109 -17.06 -5.14 9.82
CA PRO A 109 -17.56 -6.53 9.75
C PRO A 109 -17.09 -7.31 8.51
N ASP A 110 -16.60 -6.60 7.50
CA ASP A 110 -16.02 -7.11 6.26
C ASP A 110 -14.51 -7.39 6.35
N GLY A 111 -13.90 -7.16 7.51
CA GLY A 111 -12.45 -7.27 7.68
C GLY A 111 -11.67 -6.12 7.01
N ILE A 112 -12.33 -5.01 6.68
CA ILE A 112 -11.70 -3.90 5.99
C ILE A 112 -11.49 -2.71 6.92
N CYS A 113 -10.24 -2.29 7.02
CA CYS A 113 -9.82 -1.03 7.60
C CYS A 113 -9.83 0.06 6.53
N ARG A 114 -10.46 1.21 6.81
CA ARG A 114 -10.60 2.31 5.86
C ARG A 114 -9.94 3.56 6.40
N ALA A 115 -9.21 4.27 5.56
CA ALA A 115 -8.81 5.64 5.85
C ALA A 115 -9.99 6.60 5.59
N GLY A 116 -10.01 7.69 6.34
CA GLY A 116 -10.83 8.85 6.03
C GLY A 116 -10.25 9.64 4.85
N ASP A 117 -10.66 10.91 4.75
CA ASP A 117 -10.09 11.81 3.76
C ASP A 117 -8.61 12.06 4.05
N LEU A 118 -7.75 11.79 3.06
CA LEU A 118 -6.32 12.05 3.15
C LEU A 118 -6.03 13.45 2.59
N ALA A 119 -5.34 14.28 3.37
CA ALA A 119 -4.78 15.53 2.88
C ALA A 119 -3.77 15.23 1.74
N PRO A 120 -3.78 16.00 0.64
CA PRO A 120 -2.86 15.75 -0.48
C PRO A 120 -1.39 15.84 -0.07
N ALA A 121 -0.57 15.02 -0.71
CA ALA A 121 0.89 15.17 -0.71
C ALA A 121 1.28 16.12 -1.84
N GLU A 122 2.15 17.09 -1.58
CA GLU A 122 2.49 18.11 -2.57
C GLU A 122 3.93 18.55 -2.40
N ILE A 123 4.67 18.56 -3.51
CA ILE A 123 6.04 19.06 -3.61
C ILE A 123 6.08 20.08 -4.74
N ASP A 124 6.44 21.32 -4.41
CA ASP A 124 6.71 22.42 -5.33
C ASP A 124 8.18 22.80 -5.19
N LEU A 125 8.96 22.45 -6.22
CA LEU A 125 10.38 22.73 -6.28
C LEU A 125 10.60 24.13 -6.87
N PRO A 126 11.35 25.02 -6.20
CA PRO A 126 11.71 26.29 -6.80
C PRO A 126 12.65 26.06 -7.99
N PRO A 127 12.69 26.99 -8.96
CA PRO A 127 13.66 26.95 -10.04
C PRO A 127 15.10 26.77 -9.54
N THR A 128 15.89 26.01 -10.28
CA THR A 128 17.30 25.75 -9.94
C THR A 128 18.21 26.43 -10.95
N GLN A 129 19.16 27.20 -10.43
CA GLN A 129 20.24 27.78 -11.23
C GLN A 129 21.28 26.70 -11.50
N ILE A 130 21.56 26.47 -12.78
CA ILE A 130 22.65 25.61 -13.25
C ILE A 130 23.54 26.42 -14.18
N PHE A 131 24.76 25.94 -14.42
CA PHE A 131 25.74 26.60 -15.28
C PHE A 131 25.93 25.76 -16.55
N ASP A 132 25.96 26.41 -17.72
CA ASP A 132 26.32 25.75 -18.97
C ASP A 132 27.82 25.42 -19.04
N ASP A 133 28.27 24.77 -20.12
CA ASP A 133 29.68 24.41 -20.34
C ASP A 133 30.63 25.63 -20.38
N LEU A 134 30.08 26.84 -20.57
CA LEU A 134 30.81 28.10 -20.61
C LEU A 134 30.77 28.84 -19.27
N GLY A 135 30.11 28.28 -18.25
CA GLY A 135 29.96 28.89 -16.93
C GLY A 135 28.90 29.99 -16.85
N ASN A 136 28.00 30.11 -17.84
CA ASN A 136 26.89 31.06 -17.77
C ASN A 136 25.73 30.44 -16.98
N PRO A 137 25.14 31.17 -16.02
CA PRO A 137 23.99 30.67 -15.29
C PRO A 137 22.72 30.67 -16.15
N PHE A 138 21.94 29.61 -16.05
CA PHE A 138 20.54 29.57 -16.51
C PHE A 138 19.66 28.85 -15.50
N PHE A 139 18.35 29.08 -15.58
CA PHE A 139 17.39 28.49 -14.64
C PHE A 139 16.60 27.38 -15.31
N VAL A 140 16.56 26.22 -14.67
CA VAL A 140 15.63 25.14 -15.00
C VAL A 140 14.43 25.27 -14.06
N GLY A 141 13.22 25.26 -14.63
CA GLY A 141 11.99 25.28 -13.83
C GLY A 141 11.94 24.05 -12.93
N GLY A 142 11.52 24.24 -11.68
CA GLY A 142 11.29 23.11 -10.78
C GLY A 142 9.97 22.40 -11.10
N GLY A 143 9.87 21.14 -10.65
CA GLY A 143 8.63 20.37 -10.75
C GLY A 143 7.65 20.73 -9.64
N HIS A 144 6.36 20.76 -9.95
CA HIS A 144 5.27 20.92 -9.01
C HIS A 144 4.31 19.74 -9.16
N VAL A 145 4.35 18.83 -8.21
CA VAL A 145 3.59 17.58 -8.23
C VAL A 145 2.69 17.50 -7.00
N ARG A 146 1.42 17.17 -7.22
CA ARG A 146 0.45 16.85 -6.16
C ARG A 146 -0.07 15.42 -6.34
N GLU A 147 -0.21 14.70 -5.23
CA GLU A 147 -0.83 13.39 -5.17
C GLU A 147 -1.98 13.40 -4.18
N THR A 148 -3.16 12.99 -4.63
CA THR A 148 -4.37 12.88 -3.81
C THR A 148 -4.81 11.41 -3.77
N TRP A 149 -4.72 10.83 -2.58
CA TRP A 149 -5.14 9.45 -2.30
C TRP A 149 -6.58 9.44 -1.77
N ARG A 150 -7.42 8.52 -2.25
CA ARG A 150 -8.82 8.38 -1.83
C ARG A 150 -9.20 6.92 -1.66
N ASN A 151 -10.26 6.67 -0.89
CA ASN A 151 -10.85 5.35 -0.70
C ASN A 151 -9.81 4.28 -0.31
N LEU A 152 -8.80 4.64 0.49
CA LEU A 152 -7.79 3.70 0.93
C LEU A 152 -8.44 2.67 1.86
N ALA A 153 -8.46 1.43 1.41
CA ALA A 153 -9.07 0.30 2.08
C ALA A 153 -8.07 -0.83 2.17
N MET A 154 -7.93 -1.42 3.34
CA MET A 154 -6.97 -2.47 3.63
C MET A 154 -7.69 -3.68 4.21
N TYR A 155 -7.45 -4.85 3.64
CA TYR A 155 -7.95 -6.09 4.23
C TYR A 155 -7.07 -6.49 5.42
N VAL A 156 -7.69 -6.70 6.57
CA VAL A 156 -7.02 -7.10 7.80
C VAL A 156 -7.77 -8.28 8.41
N ALA A 157 -7.04 -9.37 8.62
CA ALA A 157 -7.51 -10.54 9.36
C ALA A 157 -6.50 -10.87 10.46
N PRO A 158 -6.90 -11.56 11.55
CA PRO A 158 -5.98 -11.97 12.62
C PRO A 158 -4.73 -12.70 12.13
N GLU A 159 -4.86 -13.46 11.04
CA GLU A 159 -3.77 -14.22 10.46
C GLU A 159 -3.02 -13.48 9.35
N VAL A 160 -3.54 -12.36 8.84
CA VAL A 160 -2.94 -11.57 7.74
C VAL A 160 -3.07 -10.07 8.06
N PRO A 161 -2.07 -9.48 8.74
CA PRO A 161 -2.16 -8.10 9.20
C PRO A 161 -1.84 -7.13 8.06
N GLY A 162 -2.87 -6.69 7.34
CA GLY A 162 -2.81 -5.48 6.52
C GLY A 162 -1.80 -5.51 5.38
N VAL A 163 -1.50 -6.67 4.81
CA VAL A 163 -0.43 -6.82 3.79
C VAL A 163 -0.87 -6.42 2.37
N ARG A 164 -2.14 -6.03 2.19
CA ARG A 164 -2.70 -5.62 0.90
C ARG A 164 -3.73 -4.53 1.05
N PHE A 165 -3.74 -3.58 0.12
CA PHE A 165 -4.71 -2.51 0.10
C PHE A 165 -5.12 -2.12 -1.31
N ALA A 166 -6.29 -1.51 -1.42
CA ALA A 166 -6.78 -0.84 -2.62
C ALA A 166 -6.97 0.65 -2.33
N ALA A 167 -6.81 1.49 -3.36
CA ALA A 167 -7.07 2.92 -3.27
C ALA A 167 -7.35 3.51 -4.66
N GLU A 168 -7.75 4.77 -4.67
CA GLU A 168 -7.71 5.64 -5.84
C GLU A 168 -6.58 6.66 -5.65
N LEU A 169 -5.86 6.94 -6.72
CA LEU A 169 -4.78 7.93 -6.74
C LEU A 169 -4.97 8.90 -7.89
N GLU A 170 -4.97 10.19 -7.59
CA GLU A 170 -4.88 11.26 -8.58
C GLU A 170 -3.51 11.92 -8.47
N VAL A 171 -2.76 11.93 -9.57
CA VAL A 171 -1.47 12.59 -9.69
C VAL A 171 -1.61 13.79 -10.62
N GLU A 172 -1.22 14.97 -10.14
CA GLU A 172 -1.20 16.21 -10.90
C GLU A 172 0.26 16.68 -11.06
N ASP A 173 0.72 16.86 -12.30
CA ASP A 173 1.91 17.67 -12.62
C ASP A 173 1.40 19.07 -12.96
N LEU A 174 1.44 19.95 -11.96
CA LEU A 174 0.95 21.31 -12.04
C LEU A 174 1.89 22.22 -12.85
N THR A 175 3.17 21.85 -12.99
CA THR A 175 4.11 22.53 -13.88
C THR A 175 3.75 22.29 -15.35
N GLN A 176 3.35 21.06 -15.70
CA GLN A 176 3.00 20.67 -17.07
C GLN A 176 1.50 20.80 -17.38
N GLY A 177 0.66 21.02 -16.37
CA GLY A 177 -0.80 21.07 -16.52
C GLY A 177 -1.38 19.70 -16.91
N CYS A 178 -0.92 18.65 -16.24
CA CYS A 178 -1.25 17.26 -16.56
C CYS A 178 -1.84 16.55 -15.33
N THR A 179 -2.84 15.69 -15.56
CA THR A 179 -3.47 14.90 -14.49
C THR A 179 -3.67 13.45 -14.94
N VAL A 180 -3.31 12.49 -14.08
CA VAL A 180 -3.59 11.06 -14.27
C VAL A 180 -4.32 10.53 -13.05
N LYS A 181 -5.39 9.76 -13.29
CA LYS A 181 -6.13 9.05 -12.24
C LYS A 181 -5.87 7.55 -12.36
N TYR A 182 -5.67 6.89 -11.24
CA TYR A 182 -5.35 5.49 -11.13
C TYR A 182 -6.29 4.77 -10.16
N THR A 183 -6.59 3.51 -10.45
CA THR A 183 -6.91 2.53 -9.43
C THR A 183 -5.63 1.87 -8.96
N VAL A 184 -5.51 1.67 -7.65
CA VAL A 184 -4.30 1.16 -7.01
C VAL A 184 -4.58 -0.18 -6.36
N ALA A 185 -3.72 -1.16 -6.62
CA ALA A 185 -3.66 -2.43 -5.92
C ALA A 185 -2.25 -2.63 -5.37
N ALA A 186 -2.11 -2.80 -4.06
CA ALA A 186 -0.82 -2.85 -3.41
C ALA A 186 -0.62 -4.10 -2.55
N LEU A 187 0.62 -4.57 -2.49
CA LEU A 187 1.03 -5.79 -1.81
C LEU A 187 2.34 -5.59 -1.04
N SER A 188 2.39 -6.10 0.19
CA SER A 188 3.58 -6.20 1.02
C SER A 188 3.99 -7.66 1.24
N PRO A 189 5.29 -7.97 1.30
CA PRO A 189 6.41 -7.09 0.92
C PRO A 189 6.41 -6.75 -0.57
N SER A 190 7.07 -5.64 -0.90
CA SER A 190 7.54 -5.37 -2.25
C SER A 190 8.63 -6.37 -2.65
N ALA A 191 8.24 -7.44 -3.32
CA ALA A 191 9.16 -8.47 -3.81
C ALA A 191 9.47 -8.28 -5.30
N TYR A 192 10.76 -8.29 -5.65
CA TYR A 192 11.22 -8.31 -7.04
C TYR A 192 11.20 -9.74 -7.60
N CYS A 193 10.75 -9.90 -8.84
CA CYS A 193 10.56 -11.20 -9.48
C CYS A 193 11.16 -11.30 -10.88
N GLY A 194 12.09 -10.41 -11.22
CA GLY A 194 12.95 -10.58 -12.39
C GLY A 194 14.09 -11.57 -12.11
N GLU A 195 14.52 -12.28 -13.15
CA GLU A 195 15.70 -13.15 -13.09
C GLU A 195 16.99 -12.33 -13.12
N PHE A 196 17.72 -12.31 -11.99
CA PHE A 196 19.03 -11.65 -11.91
C PHE A 196 20.05 -12.39 -12.78
N GLY A 197 20.66 -11.70 -13.75
CA GLY A 197 21.91 -12.14 -14.39
C GLY A 197 21.85 -12.38 -15.90
N ASP A 198 20.66 -12.34 -16.51
CA ASP A 198 20.53 -12.29 -17.97
C ASP A 198 20.35 -10.83 -18.42
N PHE A 199 20.83 -10.48 -19.61
CA PHE A 199 20.63 -9.14 -20.20
C PHE A 199 19.15 -8.83 -20.51
N THR A 200 18.26 -9.78 -20.24
CA THR A 200 16.82 -9.66 -20.33
C THR A 200 16.25 -10.08 -18.99
N ASP A 201 15.85 -9.12 -18.16
CA ASP A 201 15.11 -9.41 -16.93
C ASP A 201 13.78 -10.06 -17.31
N LEU A 202 13.72 -11.39 -17.29
CA LEU A 202 12.50 -12.12 -17.59
C LEU A 202 11.67 -12.27 -16.31
N PRO A 203 10.35 -12.03 -16.36
CA PRO A 203 9.47 -12.22 -15.21
C PRO A 203 9.38 -13.71 -14.85
N LYS A 204 9.48 -14.03 -13.55
CA LYS A 204 9.36 -15.40 -13.05
C LYS A 204 8.45 -15.47 -11.83
N ASP A 205 7.29 -16.11 -12.01
CA ASP A 205 6.32 -16.31 -10.92
C ASP A 205 6.89 -17.10 -9.73
N VAL A 206 7.90 -17.95 -9.96
CA VAL A 206 8.55 -18.72 -8.88
C VAL A 206 9.19 -17.81 -7.82
N PHE A 207 9.57 -16.58 -8.17
CA PHE A 207 10.11 -15.60 -7.22
C PHE A 207 9.03 -14.88 -6.40
N CYS A 208 7.75 -15.02 -6.77
CA CYS A 208 6.64 -14.58 -5.94
C CYS A 208 6.16 -15.65 -4.97
N SER A 209 6.66 -16.88 -5.09
CA SER A 209 6.36 -17.97 -4.18
C SER A 209 6.85 -17.66 -2.75
N PRO A 210 6.01 -17.87 -1.72
CA PRO A 210 6.41 -17.73 -0.32
C PRO A 210 7.39 -18.82 0.10
N VAL A 211 7.41 -19.95 -0.60
CA VAL A 211 8.21 -21.12 -0.28
C VAL A 211 9.63 -20.92 -0.84
N PRO A 212 10.68 -21.13 -0.04
CA PRO A 212 12.05 -21.18 -0.56
C PRO A 212 12.18 -22.22 -1.68
N THR A 213 12.87 -21.87 -2.76
CA THR A 213 13.05 -22.77 -3.91
C THR A 213 14.50 -22.83 -4.37
N GLN A 214 14.93 -24.00 -4.84
CA GLN A 214 16.24 -24.16 -5.45
C GLN A 214 16.19 -23.60 -6.88
N THR A 215 17.05 -22.66 -7.19
CA THR A 215 17.22 -22.05 -8.52
C THR A 215 18.60 -22.38 -9.06
N PHE A 216 18.86 -22.06 -10.33
CA PHE A 216 20.19 -22.20 -10.92
C PHE A 216 21.23 -21.29 -10.22
N ALA A 217 20.80 -20.14 -9.71
CA ALA A 217 21.63 -19.19 -8.97
C ALA A 217 21.80 -19.54 -7.47
N GLY A 218 21.19 -20.64 -6.99
CA GLY A 218 21.23 -21.06 -5.58
C GLY A 218 19.85 -21.11 -4.94
N LEU A 219 19.81 -21.16 -3.60
CA LEU A 219 18.56 -21.18 -2.84
C LEU A 219 17.92 -19.79 -2.83
N HIS A 220 16.74 -19.64 -3.42
CA HIS A 220 15.91 -18.46 -3.28
C HIS A 220 15.14 -18.57 -1.95
N PRO A 221 15.19 -17.55 -1.07
CA PRO A 221 14.61 -17.63 0.27
C PRO A 221 13.08 -17.59 0.31
N GLY A 222 12.42 -17.40 -0.84
CA GLY A 222 10.99 -17.12 -0.94
C GLY A 222 10.73 -15.62 -0.89
N SER A 223 9.54 -15.21 -1.32
CA SER A 223 9.15 -13.80 -1.45
C SER A 223 8.83 -13.12 -0.11
N GLY A 224 8.57 -13.90 0.96
CA GLY A 224 8.05 -13.40 2.22
C GLY A 224 6.56 -13.04 2.20
N ILE A 225 5.88 -13.19 1.06
CA ILE A 225 4.43 -12.97 0.91
C ILE A 225 3.66 -14.07 1.67
N ASP A 226 2.47 -13.76 2.19
CA ASP A 226 1.63 -14.77 2.83
C ASP A 226 1.19 -15.86 1.82
N PRO A 227 1.33 -17.16 2.13
CA PRO A 227 1.03 -18.24 1.19
C PRO A 227 -0.43 -18.37 0.75
N ARG A 228 -1.36 -17.69 1.42
CA ARG A 228 -2.78 -17.66 1.02
C ARG A 228 -3.06 -16.61 -0.05
N ILE A 229 -2.14 -15.68 -0.28
CA ILE A 229 -2.32 -14.59 -1.23
C ILE A 229 -1.84 -15.07 -2.60
N ALA A 230 -2.78 -15.17 -3.54
CA ALA A 230 -2.44 -15.46 -4.92
C ALA A 230 -1.66 -14.29 -5.55
N THR A 231 -0.46 -14.58 -6.05
CA THR A 231 0.42 -13.58 -6.65
C THR A 231 1.02 -14.09 -7.95
N ARG A 232 1.49 -13.15 -8.77
CA ARG A 232 2.25 -13.39 -10.00
C ARG A 232 3.30 -12.32 -10.20
N CYS A 233 4.27 -12.60 -11.05
CA CYS A 233 5.22 -11.60 -11.49
C CYS A 233 4.59 -10.70 -12.55
N ASP A 234 4.60 -9.38 -12.33
CA ASP A 234 4.19 -8.43 -13.34
C ASP A 234 5.33 -8.20 -14.35
N GLU A 235 5.07 -8.42 -15.63
CA GLU A 235 6.11 -8.34 -16.68
C GLU A 235 6.62 -6.91 -16.88
N ALA A 236 5.80 -5.90 -16.60
CA ALA A 236 6.13 -4.50 -16.87
C ALA A 236 6.98 -3.88 -15.77
N THR A 237 6.73 -4.28 -14.52
CA THR A 237 7.37 -3.73 -13.32
C THR A 237 8.37 -4.68 -12.67
N LEU A 238 8.34 -5.98 -13.04
CA LEU A 238 9.15 -7.05 -12.47
C LEU A 238 8.98 -7.16 -10.95
N ARG A 239 7.77 -6.88 -10.48
CA ARG A 239 7.38 -6.95 -9.08
C ARG A 239 6.25 -7.95 -8.90
N CYS A 240 6.22 -8.59 -7.74
CA CYS A 240 5.12 -9.46 -7.36
C CYS A 240 3.87 -8.62 -7.13
N VAL A 241 2.79 -8.98 -7.81
CA VAL A 241 1.49 -8.31 -7.72
C VAL A 241 0.40 -9.32 -7.38
N LEU A 242 -0.71 -8.80 -6.83
CA LEU A 242 -1.90 -9.57 -6.53
C LEU A 242 -2.54 -10.15 -7.80
N VAL A 243 -3.11 -11.35 -7.66
CA VAL A 243 -4.05 -11.93 -8.63
C VAL A 243 -5.46 -11.78 -8.04
N GLY A 244 -6.26 -10.88 -8.59
CA GLY A 244 -7.62 -10.60 -8.11
C GLY A 244 -7.73 -9.26 -7.37
N ASP A 245 -8.83 -9.07 -6.64
CA ASP A 245 -9.10 -7.84 -5.88
C ASP A 245 -8.28 -7.83 -4.56
N PRO A 246 -7.60 -6.73 -4.20
CA PRO A 246 -6.91 -6.61 -2.91
C PRO A 246 -7.83 -6.77 -1.69
N LEU A 247 -9.14 -6.58 -1.84
CA LEU A 247 -10.12 -6.60 -0.77
C LEU A 247 -10.93 -7.91 -0.69
N ASP A 248 -10.75 -8.83 -1.64
CA ASP A 248 -11.44 -10.14 -1.61
C ASP A 248 -10.99 -10.93 -0.38
N PRO A 249 -11.88 -11.47 0.47
CA PRO A 249 -11.47 -12.27 1.63
C PRO A 249 -10.64 -13.49 1.21
N LEU A 250 -9.64 -13.84 2.04
CA LEU A 250 -8.75 -15.00 1.82
C LEU A 250 -9.45 -16.34 2.11
#